data_AF-F3QXP5-F1
#
_entry.id   AF-F3QXP5-F1
#
_cell.length_a   1.000
_cell.length_b   1.000
_cell.length_c   1.000
_cell.angle_alpha   90.00
_cell.angle_beta   90.00
_cell.angle_gamma   90.00
#
_symmetry.space_group_name_H-M   'P 1'
#
loop_
_entity.id
_entity.type
_entity.pdbx_description
1 polymer ?
#
loop_
_entity_poly.entity_id
_entity_poly.type
_entity_poly.pdbx_seq_one_letter_code
_entity_poly.pdbx_strand_id
1 'polypeptide(L)'
;MTFFVFSGEFPQKHPVFILPESKNDVFLNRKPSKGIQNNPNIIIPFMRKAFILPALIVTGLAAQSCQQKNQEKNMVEEVTADTTAVSAKVASCDVRMDGITFTGALNGADTCVTVKDGRAIEFRCTEKLDFFCDPNGGQLSNTTLPILLTEVDNSQPFTLTAKVTPGFTTEGTYNAADLFVYANDTLWQKFAFEQDERGNHRIVTVRTQGTSDDNNHERLTVPSVYLKISSDTRTIASYYSLDQKEWQMVRLYKNYYPGKIWVGIASQCPQKGECTSLFEEVSLQQTAVSDFRMGE
;
A
#
# COMPACT_ATOMS: atom_id res chain seq x y z
N MET A 1 -51.89 -15.12 -37.02
CA MET A 1 -52.14 -13.69 -37.26
C MET A 1 -51.36 -12.92 -36.21
N THR A 2 -50.30 -12.17 -36.47
CA THR A 2 -49.66 -11.71 -37.71
C THR A 2 -48.22 -11.42 -37.31
N PHE A 3 -47.25 -11.99 -38.02
CA PHE A 3 -45.83 -11.68 -37.86
C PHE A 3 -45.52 -10.36 -38.59
N PHE A 4 -44.79 -9.45 -37.96
CA PHE A 4 -44.06 -8.39 -38.65
C PHE A 4 -42.58 -8.50 -38.29
N VAL A 5 -41.81 -8.88 -39.31
CA VAL A 5 -40.35 -8.81 -39.36
C VAL A 5 -40.00 -7.40 -39.83
N PHE A 6 -39.12 -6.71 -39.11
CA PHE A 6 -38.41 -5.56 -39.64
C PHE A 6 -36.91 -5.85 -39.60
N SER A 7 -36.36 -6.07 -40.79
CA SER A 7 -34.95 -5.99 -41.11
C SER A 7 -34.58 -4.51 -41.27
N GLY A 8 -33.62 -4.03 -40.48
CA GLY A 8 -33.04 -2.70 -40.60
C GLY A 8 -31.53 -2.77 -40.39
N GLU A 9 -30.77 -2.65 -41.47
CA GLU A 9 -29.33 -2.44 -41.46
C GLU A 9 -29.01 -1.05 -40.90
N PHE A 10 -28.14 -0.98 -39.89
CA PHE A 10 -27.56 0.28 -39.40
C PHE A 10 -26.14 0.45 -39.98
N PRO A 11 -25.83 1.56 -40.66
CA PRO A 11 -24.45 1.85 -41.05
C PRO A 11 -23.66 2.39 -39.84
N GLN A 12 -22.58 1.69 -39.47
CA GLN A 12 -21.53 2.23 -38.59
C GLN A 12 -20.87 3.43 -39.26
N LYS A 13 -21.03 4.62 -38.69
CA LYS A 13 -20.17 5.78 -38.97
C LYS A 13 -19.36 6.10 -37.71
N HIS A 14 -18.07 5.80 -37.73
CA HIS A 14 -17.11 6.33 -36.78
C HIS A 14 -16.81 7.80 -37.11
N PRO A 15 -16.82 8.72 -36.13
CA PRO A 15 -16.26 10.05 -36.35
C PRO A 15 -14.73 9.98 -36.32
N VAL A 16 -14.09 10.34 -37.42
CA VAL A 16 -12.67 10.67 -37.50
C VAL A 16 -12.49 12.07 -36.91
N PHE A 17 -11.80 12.17 -35.77
CA PHE A 17 -11.34 13.45 -35.25
C PHE A 17 -10.03 13.84 -35.95
N ILE A 18 -10.08 14.93 -36.73
CA ILE A 18 -8.89 15.59 -37.28
C ILE A 18 -8.47 16.67 -36.27
N LEU A 19 -7.28 16.53 -35.68
CA LEU A 19 -6.66 17.57 -34.86
C LEU A 19 -5.95 18.59 -35.77
N PRO A 20 -6.01 19.90 -35.47
CA PRO A 20 -5.27 20.91 -36.23
C PRO A 20 -3.78 20.90 -35.88
N GLU A 21 -2.92 20.94 -36.90
CA GLU A 21 -1.47 21.14 -36.77
C GLU A 21 -1.17 22.51 -36.16
N SER A 22 -0.53 22.55 -34.98
CA SER A 22 0.11 23.75 -34.46
C SER A 22 1.60 23.74 -34.83
N LYS A 23 2.00 24.62 -35.76
CA LYS A 23 3.39 24.99 -35.97
C LYS A 23 3.87 25.84 -34.79
N ASN A 24 4.90 25.38 -34.09
CA ASN A 24 5.81 26.22 -33.32
C ASN A 24 7.19 25.54 -33.28
N ASP A 25 8.09 26.04 -34.11
CA ASP A 25 9.51 25.70 -34.10
C ASP A 25 10.17 26.28 -32.85
N VAL A 26 10.66 25.42 -31.96
CA VAL A 26 11.63 25.79 -30.93
C VAL A 26 12.94 25.08 -31.23
N PHE A 27 13.95 25.87 -31.59
CA PHE A 27 15.33 25.45 -31.80
C PHE A 27 15.92 24.82 -30.52
N LEU A 28 16.14 23.51 -30.53
CA LEU A 28 17.00 22.83 -29.57
C LEU A 28 18.37 22.55 -30.22
N ASN A 29 19.34 23.37 -29.82
CA ASN A 29 20.76 23.20 -30.13
C ASN A 29 21.29 21.95 -29.38
N ARG A 30 21.31 20.78 -30.03
CA ARG A 30 22.03 19.59 -29.53
C ARG A 30 23.37 19.45 -30.27
N LYS A 31 24.47 19.63 -29.53
CA LYS A 31 25.82 19.23 -29.97
C LYS A 31 25.87 17.71 -30.15
N PRO A 32 26.53 17.18 -31.19
CA PRO A 32 26.72 15.74 -31.35
C PRO A 32 27.73 15.22 -30.33
N SER A 33 27.36 14.15 -29.60
CA SER A 33 28.30 13.40 -28.75
C SER A 33 29.29 12.65 -29.62
N LYS A 34 30.58 12.75 -29.27
CA LYS A 34 31.67 12.06 -29.95
C LYS A 34 31.56 10.55 -29.73
N GLY A 35 31.74 9.80 -30.81
CA GLY A 35 31.75 8.35 -30.82
C GLY A 35 32.80 7.75 -29.88
N ILE A 36 32.42 6.64 -29.26
CA ILE A 36 33.31 5.78 -28.48
C ILE A 36 34.14 4.98 -29.49
N GLN A 37 35.45 5.24 -29.51
CA GLN A 37 36.42 4.40 -30.20
C GLN A 37 36.64 3.12 -29.39
N ASN A 38 36.48 1.96 -30.04
CA ASN A 38 36.87 0.67 -29.52
C ASN A 38 38.38 0.61 -29.32
N ASN A 39 38.82 0.38 -28.08
CA ASN A 39 40.21 0.08 -27.75
C ASN A 39 40.33 -1.43 -27.39
N PRO A 40 41.08 -2.24 -28.16
CA PRO A 40 41.23 -3.66 -27.87
C PRO A 40 42.42 -3.83 -26.94
N ASN A 41 42.21 -3.96 -25.63
CA ASN A 41 43.15 -4.56 -24.68
C ASN A 41 42.53 -4.63 -23.28
N ILE A 42 41.63 -5.60 -23.05
CA ILE A 42 41.32 -6.08 -21.69
C ILE A 42 41.29 -7.61 -21.74
N ILE A 43 42.29 -8.21 -21.10
CA ILE A 43 42.47 -9.65 -20.93
C ILE A 43 41.58 -10.11 -19.76
N ILE A 44 40.64 -11.01 -20.03
CA ILE A 44 39.83 -11.71 -19.02
C ILE A 44 40.46 -13.10 -18.79
N PRO A 45 40.85 -13.50 -17.57
CA PRO A 45 41.37 -14.84 -17.34
C PRO A 45 40.22 -15.85 -17.28
N PHE A 46 40.18 -16.70 -18.30
CA PHE A 46 39.27 -17.85 -18.43
C PHE A 46 39.88 -19.05 -17.67
N MET A 47 39.42 -19.34 -16.46
CA MET A 47 39.81 -20.56 -15.74
C MET A 47 38.98 -21.75 -16.21
N ARG A 48 39.60 -22.60 -17.05
CA ARG A 48 39.15 -23.96 -17.34
C ARG A 48 39.37 -24.86 -16.11
N LYS A 49 38.32 -25.54 -15.64
CA LYS A 49 38.47 -26.77 -14.86
C LYS A 49 37.73 -27.90 -15.57
N ALA A 50 38.51 -28.82 -16.11
CA ALA A 50 38.05 -30.10 -16.61
C ALA A 50 37.79 -31.03 -15.41
N PHE A 51 36.70 -31.78 -15.43
CA PHE A 51 36.52 -32.96 -14.59
C PHE A 51 36.16 -34.16 -15.46
N ILE A 52 36.91 -35.23 -15.22
CA ILE A 52 36.98 -36.47 -15.98
C ILE A 52 35.86 -37.41 -15.51
N LEU A 53 35.15 -38.01 -16.46
CA LEU A 53 34.25 -39.14 -16.26
C LEU A 53 35.07 -40.44 -16.12
N PRO A 54 34.59 -41.42 -15.35
CA PRO A 54 34.64 -42.79 -15.86
C PRO A 54 33.27 -43.47 -15.80
N ALA A 55 33.01 -44.26 -16.83
CA ALA A 55 31.81 -45.08 -16.99
C ALA A 55 32.12 -46.58 -16.76
N LEU A 56 31.03 -47.31 -16.50
CA LEU A 56 30.84 -48.79 -16.56
C LEU A 56 31.26 -49.55 -15.28
N ILE A 57 30.52 -50.51 -14.73
CA ILE A 57 29.78 -51.64 -15.36
C ILE A 57 28.54 -52.05 -14.53
N VAL A 58 27.52 -52.56 -15.24
CA VAL A 58 26.26 -53.16 -14.78
C VAL A 58 26.41 -54.64 -14.41
N THR A 59 25.80 -55.06 -13.29
CA THR A 59 25.13 -56.36 -13.02
C THR A 59 24.26 -56.12 -11.77
N GLY A 60 22.95 -56.31 -11.66
CA GLY A 60 22.03 -57.25 -12.28
C GLY A 60 21.68 -58.35 -11.28
N LEU A 61 20.62 -58.20 -10.45
CA LEU A 61 19.62 -59.23 -10.09
C LEU A 61 18.75 -58.89 -8.86
N ALA A 62 17.48 -59.27 -9.03
CA ALA A 62 16.50 -59.78 -8.07
C ALA A 62 15.66 -58.82 -7.22
N ALA A 63 14.36 -59.02 -7.40
CA ALA A 63 13.23 -58.40 -6.73
C ALA A 63 13.15 -58.73 -5.24
N GLN A 64 12.58 -57.80 -4.47
CA GLN A 64 11.64 -58.14 -3.41
C GLN A 64 10.68 -56.98 -3.15
N SER A 65 9.41 -57.27 -3.40
CA SER A 65 8.25 -56.57 -2.86
C SER A 65 8.35 -56.48 -1.34
N CYS A 66 8.21 -55.28 -0.79
CA CYS A 66 7.68 -55.07 0.55
C CYS A 66 6.91 -53.75 0.56
N GLN A 67 5.58 -53.84 0.66
CA GLN A 67 4.74 -52.76 1.13
C GLN A 67 5.15 -52.38 2.55
N GLN A 68 5.38 -51.10 2.81
CA GLN A 68 5.12 -50.55 4.14
C GLN A 68 4.67 -49.10 4.03
N LYS A 69 3.43 -48.87 4.49
CA LYS A 69 2.89 -47.59 4.90
C LYS A 69 3.87 -46.91 5.87
N ASN A 70 4.10 -45.61 5.73
CA ASN A 70 3.84 -44.66 6.82
C ASN A 70 4.10 -43.19 6.43
N GLN A 71 3.06 -42.41 6.72
CA GLN A 71 3.05 -41.08 7.33
C GLN A 71 3.65 -39.89 6.56
N GLU A 72 2.72 -39.13 5.97
CA GLU A 72 2.84 -37.68 5.80
C GLU A 72 3.30 -37.02 7.11
N LYS A 73 4.43 -36.32 7.05
CA LYS A 73 4.76 -35.27 8.02
C LYS A 73 4.37 -33.93 7.40
N ASN A 74 3.23 -33.40 7.85
CA ASN A 74 2.93 -31.98 7.74
C ASN A 74 3.98 -31.21 8.55
N MET A 75 4.89 -30.51 7.86
CA MET A 75 5.63 -29.40 8.45
C MET A 75 4.68 -28.20 8.49
N VAL A 76 4.00 -28.04 9.62
CA VAL A 76 3.47 -26.73 10.01
C VAL A 76 4.67 -26.00 10.61
N GLU A 77 5.26 -25.10 9.82
CA GLU A 77 6.23 -24.13 10.32
C GLU A 77 5.42 -23.08 11.10
N GLU A 78 5.25 -23.34 12.39
CA GLU A 78 4.66 -22.40 13.33
C GLU A 78 5.67 -21.26 13.52
N VAL A 79 5.45 -20.15 12.83
CA VAL A 79 6.18 -18.90 13.06
C VAL A 79 5.80 -18.42 14.45
N THR A 80 6.56 -18.85 15.46
CA THR A 80 6.54 -18.25 16.79
C THR A 80 7.10 -16.84 16.69
N ALA A 81 6.20 -15.86 16.53
CA ALA A 81 6.55 -14.46 16.68
C ALA A 81 7.13 -14.26 18.08
N ASP A 82 8.39 -13.80 18.13
CA ASP A 82 9.06 -13.39 19.35
C ASP A 82 8.18 -12.37 20.08
N THR A 83 7.54 -12.82 21.16
CA THR A 83 6.50 -12.06 21.88
C THR A 83 7.10 -11.10 22.91
N THR A 84 8.38 -10.76 22.77
CA THR A 84 9.09 -9.84 23.67
C THR A 84 9.08 -8.38 23.18
N ALA A 85 8.49 -8.09 22.01
CA ALA A 85 8.25 -6.71 21.58
C ALA A 85 7.20 -6.06 22.50
N VAL A 86 7.68 -5.16 23.38
CA VAL A 86 6.80 -4.28 24.17
C VAL A 86 6.10 -3.36 23.19
N SER A 87 4.82 -3.63 22.92
CA SER A 87 3.98 -2.77 22.08
C SER A 87 4.06 -1.32 22.57
N ALA A 88 4.28 -0.39 21.66
CA ALA A 88 4.21 1.02 21.95
C ALA A 88 2.84 1.35 22.58
N LYS A 89 2.89 2.12 23.67
CA LYS A 89 1.70 2.47 24.45
C LYS A 89 0.95 3.60 23.74
N VAL A 90 -0.29 3.34 23.35
CA VAL A 90 -1.22 4.38 22.89
C VAL A 90 -1.62 5.23 24.09
N ALA A 91 -1.29 6.53 24.06
CA ALA A 91 -1.68 7.49 25.10
C ALA A 91 -3.13 7.92 24.90
N SER A 92 -3.82 8.28 25.98
CA SER A 92 -5.17 8.83 25.90
C SER A 92 -5.13 10.25 25.35
N CYS A 93 -6.03 10.58 24.42
CA CYS A 93 -6.25 11.95 23.94
C CYS A 93 -7.75 12.25 23.79
N ASP A 94 -8.08 13.48 23.39
CA ASP A 94 -9.47 13.88 23.12
C ASP A 94 -9.52 14.89 21.95
N VAL A 95 -9.29 14.37 20.74
CA VAL A 95 -9.34 15.17 19.52
C VAL A 95 -10.65 14.85 18.79
N ARG A 96 -11.46 15.89 18.57
CA ARG A 96 -12.80 15.75 17.99
C ARG A 96 -12.91 16.51 16.67
N MET A 97 -13.57 15.89 15.70
CA MET A 97 -14.11 16.54 14.51
C MET A 97 -15.46 15.92 14.17
N ASP A 98 -16.20 16.53 13.25
CA ASP A 98 -17.48 16.03 12.76
C ASP A 98 -17.32 14.57 12.32
N GLY A 99 -18.15 13.69 12.90
CA GLY A 99 -18.20 12.27 12.53
C GLY A 99 -17.24 11.33 13.28
N ILE A 100 -16.27 11.84 14.07
CA ILE A 100 -15.33 10.98 14.80
C ILE A 100 -14.71 11.64 16.04
N THR A 101 -14.47 10.84 17.08
CA THR A 101 -13.62 11.23 18.22
C THR A 101 -12.42 10.29 18.28
N PHE A 102 -11.23 10.87 18.26
CA PHE A 102 -9.98 10.16 18.49
C PHE A 102 -9.62 10.18 19.97
N THR A 103 -9.48 9.00 20.54
CA THR A 103 -9.26 8.77 21.97
C THR A 103 -7.85 8.25 22.27
N GLY A 104 -7.08 7.93 21.24
CA GLY A 104 -5.72 7.44 21.34
C GLY A 104 -4.73 8.28 20.52
N ALA A 105 -3.53 8.48 21.05
CA ALA A 105 -2.41 9.09 20.35
C ALA A 105 -1.18 8.19 20.49
N LEU A 106 -0.66 7.72 19.35
CA LEU A 106 0.64 7.09 19.27
C LEU A 106 1.69 8.16 18.95
N ASN A 107 2.87 8.07 19.60
CA ASN A 107 3.99 8.99 19.37
C ASN A 107 3.63 10.49 19.47
N GLY A 108 2.70 10.85 20.38
CA GLY A 108 2.32 12.24 20.64
C GLY A 108 1.51 12.91 19.53
N ALA A 109 0.76 12.13 18.74
CA ALA A 109 -0.03 12.61 17.60
C ALA A 109 -1.00 13.76 17.91
N ASP A 110 -1.54 13.81 19.12
CA ASP A 110 -2.42 14.88 19.60
C ASP A 110 -1.74 16.26 19.60
N THR A 111 -0.40 16.30 19.74
CA THR A 111 0.39 17.54 19.66
C THR A 111 0.71 17.96 18.23
N CYS A 112 0.43 17.11 17.25
CA CYS A 112 0.75 17.32 15.84
C CYS A 112 -0.45 17.83 15.02
N VAL A 113 -1.63 17.96 15.64
CA VAL A 113 -2.88 18.25 14.95
C VAL A 113 -3.49 19.57 15.34
N THR A 114 -4.14 20.22 14.38
CA THR A 114 -5.02 21.37 14.60
C THR A 114 -6.39 21.07 13.99
N VAL A 115 -7.44 21.11 14.80
CA VAL A 115 -8.83 20.98 14.33
C VAL A 115 -9.29 22.33 13.75
N LYS A 116 -9.80 22.32 12.51
CA LYS A 116 -10.27 23.51 11.78
C LYS A 116 -11.79 23.48 11.72
N ASP A 117 -12.44 24.46 12.35
CA ASP A 117 -13.90 24.65 12.38
C ASP A 117 -14.71 23.39 12.77
N GLY A 118 -14.09 22.47 13.52
CA GLY A 118 -14.67 21.16 13.84
C GLY A 118 -14.80 20.19 12.67
N ARG A 119 -14.43 20.55 11.44
CA ARG A 119 -14.73 19.78 10.21
C ARG A 119 -13.53 19.17 9.50
N ALA A 120 -12.34 19.64 9.82
CA ALA A 120 -11.11 19.12 9.26
C ALA A 120 -10.01 19.05 10.32
N ILE A 121 -9.04 18.17 10.08
CA ILE A 121 -7.80 18.09 10.86
C ILE A 121 -6.64 18.43 9.93
N GLU A 122 -5.88 19.45 10.31
CA GLU A 122 -4.55 19.71 9.75
C GLU A 122 -3.54 18.93 10.61
N PHE A 123 -2.82 18.00 10.00
CA PHE A 123 -1.88 17.12 10.67
C PHE A 123 -0.47 17.41 10.15
N ARG A 124 0.35 18.03 11.01
CA ARG A 124 1.73 18.37 10.69
C ARG A 124 2.70 17.26 11.12
N CYS A 125 3.54 16.81 10.21
CA CYS A 125 4.58 15.82 10.46
C CYS A 125 5.94 16.37 10.02
N THR A 126 6.95 16.25 10.88
CA THR A 126 8.33 16.65 10.56
C THR A 126 9.11 15.52 9.91
N GLU A 127 10.22 15.82 9.26
CA GLU A 127 11.11 14.84 8.64
C GLU A 127 11.51 13.67 9.56
N LYS A 128 11.88 12.54 8.93
CA LYS A 128 12.37 11.29 9.53
C LYS A 128 11.32 10.49 10.30
N LEU A 129 10.05 10.89 10.21
CA LEU A 129 8.94 10.19 10.85
C LEU A 129 8.25 9.28 9.84
N ASP A 130 8.25 7.98 10.16
CA ASP A 130 7.70 6.92 9.33
C ASP A 130 7.26 5.72 10.21
N PHE A 131 6.46 4.84 9.62
CA PHE A 131 6.04 3.57 10.18
C PHE A 131 6.24 2.47 9.12
N PHE A 132 7.31 1.70 9.26
CA PHE A 132 7.73 0.65 8.34
C PHE A 132 8.56 -0.40 9.09
N CYS A 133 8.33 -1.68 8.80
CA CYS A 133 9.12 -2.79 9.34
C CYS A 133 9.86 -3.45 8.20
N ASP A 134 11.14 -3.11 8.05
CA ASP A 134 11.94 -3.51 6.90
C ASP A 134 11.96 -5.03 6.70
N PRO A 135 11.48 -5.55 5.54
CA PRO A 135 11.52 -6.97 5.25
C PRO A 135 12.93 -7.51 5.00
N ASN A 136 13.94 -6.64 4.84
CA ASN A 136 15.31 -7.00 4.52
C ASN A 136 16.29 -6.67 5.66
N GLY A 137 16.06 -7.28 6.83
CA GLY A 137 17.03 -7.24 7.93
C GLY A 137 16.96 -6.01 8.83
N GLY A 138 15.88 -5.24 8.77
CA GLY A 138 15.53 -4.24 9.79
C GLY A 138 16.21 -2.88 9.67
N GLN A 139 17.06 -2.65 8.66
CA GLN A 139 17.86 -1.42 8.55
C GLN A 139 17.02 -0.19 8.24
N LEU A 140 15.92 -0.38 7.52
CA LEU A 140 14.97 0.68 7.16
C LEU A 140 13.77 0.76 8.14
N SER A 141 13.77 -0.04 9.21
CA SER A 141 12.63 -0.05 10.15
C SER A 141 12.51 1.28 10.90
N ASN A 142 11.28 1.77 11.01
CA ASN A 142 10.93 2.98 11.73
C ASN A 142 9.51 2.82 12.31
N THR A 143 9.28 3.26 13.54
CA THR A 143 7.97 3.21 14.21
C THR A 143 7.65 4.52 14.92
N THR A 144 8.25 5.62 14.45
CA THR A 144 8.19 6.94 15.11
C THR A 144 7.03 7.82 14.63
N LEU A 145 6.30 7.40 13.58
CA LEU A 145 5.17 8.15 13.04
C LEU A 145 4.12 8.48 14.12
N PRO A 146 3.73 9.75 14.29
CA PRO A 146 2.58 10.11 15.11
C PRO A 146 1.27 9.66 14.45
N ILE A 147 0.47 8.88 15.18
CA ILE A 147 -0.81 8.35 14.69
C ILE A 147 -1.92 8.71 15.66
N LEU A 148 -2.97 9.38 15.15
CA LEU A 148 -4.15 9.72 15.91
C LEU A 148 -5.20 8.63 15.71
N LEU A 149 -5.71 8.06 16.81
CA LEU A 149 -6.37 6.75 16.83
C LEU A 149 -7.71 6.79 17.59
N THR A 150 -8.61 5.90 17.21
CA THR A 150 -9.83 5.57 17.95
C THR A 150 -9.98 4.04 18.04
N GLU A 151 -10.47 3.55 19.18
CA GLU A 151 -10.62 2.10 19.42
C GLU A 151 -11.85 1.57 18.66
N VAL A 152 -11.69 0.40 18.05
CA VAL A 152 -12.75 -0.35 17.37
C VAL A 152 -12.83 -1.76 17.94
N ASP A 153 -14.06 -2.20 18.21
CA ASP A 153 -14.39 -3.59 18.45
C ASP A 153 -14.37 -4.34 17.11
N ASN A 154 -13.30 -5.08 16.85
CA ASN A 154 -13.09 -5.86 15.62
C ASN A 154 -13.95 -7.13 15.57
N SER A 155 -14.78 -7.41 16.59
CA SER A 155 -15.86 -8.40 16.51
C SER A 155 -17.12 -7.86 15.83
N GLN A 156 -17.15 -6.56 15.51
CA GLN A 156 -18.20 -5.89 14.76
C GLN A 156 -17.66 -5.37 13.42
N PRO A 157 -18.51 -5.28 12.38
CA PRO A 157 -18.10 -4.67 11.13
C PRO A 157 -17.80 -3.18 11.33
N PHE A 158 -16.86 -2.66 10.55
CA PHE A 158 -16.55 -1.23 10.56
C PHE A 158 -16.13 -0.72 9.18
N THR A 159 -16.33 0.57 8.95
CA THR A 159 -15.81 1.30 7.80
C THR A 159 -15.26 2.64 8.26
N LEU A 160 -13.97 2.86 8.03
CA LEU A 160 -13.28 4.14 8.18
C LEU A 160 -13.15 4.77 6.80
N THR A 161 -13.56 6.02 6.64
CA THR A 161 -13.38 6.80 5.41
C THR A 161 -12.81 8.17 5.75
N ALA A 162 -11.97 8.73 4.88
CA ALA A 162 -11.54 10.12 4.95
C ALA A 162 -11.23 10.66 3.54
N LYS A 163 -11.47 11.94 3.33
CA LYS A 163 -10.82 12.66 2.24
C LYS A 163 -9.46 13.16 2.73
N VAL A 164 -8.41 12.84 1.99
CA VAL A 164 -7.04 13.17 2.36
C VAL A 164 -6.40 14.06 1.31
N THR A 165 -5.70 15.11 1.75
CA THR A 165 -4.88 16.00 0.92
C THR A 165 -3.49 16.09 1.55
N PRO A 166 -2.53 15.26 1.09
CA PRO A 166 -1.17 15.31 1.59
C PRO A 166 -0.47 16.62 1.23
N GLY A 167 0.40 17.09 2.13
CA GLY A 167 1.30 18.21 1.89
C GLY A 167 2.48 17.82 1.00
N PHE A 168 2.23 17.47 -0.27
CA PHE A 168 3.29 17.12 -1.22
C PHE A 168 4.18 18.32 -1.54
N THR A 169 5.48 18.08 -1.68
CA THR A 169 6.47 19.12 -2.01
C THR A 169 7.48 18.58 -3.02
N THR A 170 8.27 19.45 -3.66
CA THR A 170 9.28 18.99 -4.63
C THR A 170 10.33 18.05 -4.03
N GLU A 171 10.63 18.18 -2.73
CA GLU A 171 11.64 17.37 -2.02
C GLU A 171 11.01 16.33 -1.06
N GLY A 172 9.67 16.26 -1.01
CA GLY A 172 8.89 15.48 -0.05
C GLY A 172 8.80 14.00 -0.40
N THR A 173 9.89 13.36 -0.80
CA THR A 173 9.89 11.92 -1.09
C THR A 173 9.31 11.14 0.10
N TYR A 174 8.27 10.37 -0.17
CA TYR A 174 7.44 9.61 0.76
C TYR A 174 6.55 10.44 1.71
N ASN A 175 6.36 11.74 1.46
CA ASN A 175 5.29 12.50 2.12
C ASN A 175 3.95 11.82 1.81
N ALA A 176 3.12 11.61 2.84
CA ALA A 176 1.79 11.04 2.65
C ALA A 176 0.80 11.47 3.71
N ALA A 177 -0.48 11.17 3.42
CA ALA A 177 -1.56 11.13 4.37
C ALA A 177 -2.13 9.71 4.40
N ASP A 178 -2.28 9.17 5.59
CA ASP A 178 -2.52 7.75 5.83
C ASP A 178 -3.84 7.51 6.57
N LEU A 179 -4.54 6.44 6.20
CA LEU A 179 -5.42 5.70 7.10
C LEU A 179 -4.66 4.54 7.73
N PHE A 180 -4.95 4.24 8.99
CA PHE A 180 -4.24 3.23 9.76
C PHE A 180 -5.16 2.21 10.40
N VAL A 181 -4.69 0.97 10.50
CA VAL A 181 -5.18 -0.04 11.45
C VAL A 181 -4.00 -0.52 12.26
N TYR A 182 -4.07 -0.41 13.58
CA TYR A 182 -2.98 -0.68 14.50
C TYR A 182 -3.44 -1.61 15.62
N ALA A 183 -2.78 -2.78 15.75
CA ALA A 183 -2.94 -3.65 16.91
C ALA A 183 -1.72 -3.57 17.83
N ASN A 184 -0.52 -3.53 17.26
CA ASN A 184 0.77 -3.33 17.92
C ASN A 184 1.86 -3.05 16.86
N ASP A 185 3.10 -2.86 17.30
CA ASP A 185 4.24 -2.49 16.43
C ASP A 185 4.60 -3.53 15.35
N THR A 186 4.17 -4.78 15.49
CA THR A 186 4.42 -5.86 14.51
C THR A 186 3.17 -6.30 13.76
N LEU A 187 2.00 -5.74 14.09
CA LEU A 187 0.71 -6.08 13.50
C LEU A 187 -0.13 -4.83 13.22
N TRP A 188 -0.02 -4.34 11.99
CA TRP A 188 -0.67 -3.10 11.56
C TRP A 188 -0.84 -3.08 10.04
N GLN A 189 -1.59 -2.10 9.53
CA GLN A 189 -1.52 -1.68 8.12
C GLN A 189 -1.59 -0.16 8.02
N LYS A 190 -0.88 0.41 7.03
CA LYS A 190 -1.03 1.79 6.59
C LYS A 190 -1.55 1.82 5.15
N PHE A 191 -2.44 2.75 4.87
CA PHE A 191 -3.05 2.95 3.56
C PHE A 191 -2.96 4.43 3.20
N ALA A 192 -2.13 4.73 2.22
CA ALA A 192 -1.59 6.07 2.02
C ALA A 192 -1.90 6.64 0.64
N PHE A 193 -2.02 7.96 0.57
CA PHE A 193 -1.78 8.71 -0.66
C PHE A 193 -0.40 9.36 -0.56
N GLU A 194 0.58 8.79 -1.26
CA GLU A 194 2.01 8.99 -1.02
C GLU A 194 2.75 9.54 -2.26
N GLN A 195 3.79 10.35 -2.02
CA GLN A 195 4.74 10.81 -3.02
C GLN A 195 5.90 9.83 -3.21
N ASP A 196 6.10 9.32 -4.43
CA ASP A 196 7.16 8.38 -4.77
C ASP A 196 8.56 9.04 -4.93
N GLU A 197 9.58 8.22 -5.13
CA GLU A 197 10.98 8.61 -5.33
C GLU A 197 11.23 9.42 -6.61
N ARG A 198 10.25 9.54 -7.50
CA ARG A 198 10.27 10.34 -8.73
C ARG A 198 9.39 11.59 -8.61
N GLY A 199 8.81 11.86 -7.43
CA GLY A 199 7.91 12.96 -7.16
C GLY A 199 6.48 12.79 -7.68
N ASN A 200 6.08 11.58 -8.11
CA ASN A 200 4.71 11.27 -8.50
C ASN A 200 3.86 10.89 -7.29
N HIS A 201 2.55 11.07 -7.36
CA HIS A 201 1.64 10.69 -6.26
C HIS A 201 0.91 9.40 -6.60
N ARG A 202 0.74 8.52 -5.62
CA ARG A 202 0.13 7.21 -5.81
C ARG A 202 -0.50 6.68 -4.54
N ILE A 203 -1.35 5.69 -4.72
CA ILE A 203 -1.94 4.96 -3.62
C ILE A 203 -0.95 3.86 -3.17
N VAL A 204 -0.70 3.76 -1.87
CA VAL A 204 0.22 2.78 -1.28
C VAL A 204 -0.48 2.01 -0.17
N THR A 205 -0.27 0.70 -0.10
CA THR A 205 -0.68 -0.11 1.05
C THR A 205 0.52 -0.81 1.62
N VAL A 206 0.68 -0.74 2.94
CA VAL A 206 1.64 -1.57 3.65
C VAL A 206 0.90 -2.38 4.69
N ARG A 207 1.07 -3.70 4.60
CA ARG A 207 0.54 -4.68 5.53
C ARG A 207 1.71 -5.25 6.33
N THR A 208 1.62 -5.24 7.66
CA THR A 208 2.73 -5.74 8.49
C THR A 208 2.28 -6.89 9.39
N GLN A 209 3.02 -7.99 9.29
CA GLN A 209 3.03 -9.12 10.22
C GLN A 209 4.50 -9.47 10.49
N GLY A 210 5.09 -8.85 11.52
CA GLY A 210 6.53 -8.87 11.74
C GLY A 210 7.28 -7.97 10.75
N THR A 211 7.19 -8.26 9.46
CA THR A 211 7.75 -7.45 8.37
C THR A 211 6.67 -6.84 7.48
N SER A 212 7.01 -5.73 6.84
CA SER A 212 6.14 -4.97 5.96
C SER A 212 6.10 -5.56 4.56
N ASP A 213 4.88 -5.76 4.06
CA ASP A 213 4.52 -6.08 2.69
C ASP A 213 3.94 -4.82 2.04
N ASP A 214 4.77 -4.17 1.22
CA ASP A 214 4.49 -2.88 0.55
C ASP A 214 3.97 -3.12 -0.87
N ASN A 215 2.86 -2.46 -1.20
CA ASN A 215 2.33 -2.41 -2.55
C ASN A 215 2.03 -0.98 -3.01
N ASN A 216 2.59 -0.65 -4.18
CA ASN A 216 2.42 0.62 -4.87
C ASN A 216 1.43 0.47 -6.03
N HIS A 217 0.36 1.29 -6.02
CA HIS A 217 -0.66 1.32 -7.07
C HIS A 217 -0.39 2.40 -8.12
N GLU A 218 -1.39 2.67 -8.96
CA GLU A 218 -1.29 3.59 -10.08
C GLU A 218 -0.98 5.04 -9.65
N ARG A 219 -0.39 5.78 -10.59
CA ARG A 219 -0.09 7.19 -10.43
C ARG A 219 -1.36 8.02 -10.59
N LEU A 220 -1.58 8.94 -9.66
CA LEU A 220 -2.67 9.91 -9.70
C LEU A 220 -2.11 11.33 -9.89
N THR A 221 -2.91 12.20 -10.51
CA THR A 221 -2.56 13.61 -10.78
C THR A 221 -3.48 14.59 -10.05
N VAL A 222 -4.24 14.12 -9.08
CA VAL A 222 -5.12 14.94 -8.23
C VAL A 222 -4.42 15.31 -6.91
N PRO A 223 -4.81 16.41 -6.26
CA PRO A 223 -4.22 16.80 -4.98
C PRO A 223 -4.81 16.03 -3.79
N SER A 224 -6.02 15.48 -3.94
CA SER A 224 -6.75 14.81 -2.87
C SER A 224 -7.48 13.58 -3.37
N VAL A 225 -7.68 12.61 -2.49
CA VAL A 225 -8.48 11.39 -2.74
C VAL A 225 -9.32 11.05 -1.52
N TYR A 226 -10.37 10.27 -1.71
CA TYR A 226 -11.03 9.56 -0.61
C TYR A 226 -10.35 8.21 -0.41
N LEU A 227 -10.04 7.89 0.84
CA LEU A 227 -9.57 6.58 1.28
C LEU A 227 -10.65 5.93 2.13
N LYS A 228 -10.83 4.62 1.98
CA LYS A 228 -11.76 3.80 2.77
C LYS A 228 -11.08 2.50 3.19
N ILE A 229 -11.22 2.13 4.47
CA ILE A 229 -10.92 0.79 4.99
C ILE A 229 -12.23 0.22 5.52
N SER A 230 -12.62 -0.95 5.04
CA SER A 230 -13.85 -1.63 5.46
C SER A 230 -13.58 -3.08 5.86
N SER A 231 -14.25 -3.53 6.92
CA SER A 231 -14.10 -4.87 7.48
C SER A 231 -15.46 -5.45 7.85
N ASP A 232 -15.71 -6.70 7.44
CA ASP A 232 -16.88 -7.50 7.85
C ASP A 232 -16.55 -8.46 9.01
N THR A 233 -15.46 -8.19 9.74
CA THR A 233 -14.82 -9.03 10.78
C THR A 233 -14.01 -10.22 10.25
N ARG A 234 -14.25 -10.69 9.02
CA ARG A 234 -13.53 -11.83 8.42
C ARG A 234 -12.57 -11.40 7.33
N THR A 235 -12.96 -10.37 6.60
CA THR A 235 -12.24 -9.76 5.49
C THR A 235 -12.06 -8.29 5.81
N ILE A 236 -10.90 -7.75 5.46
CA ILE A 236 -10.63 -6.32 5.51
C ILE A 236 -10.09 -5.90 4.13
N ALA A 237 -10.55 -4.75 3.66
CA ALA A 237 -10.17 -4.23 2.36
C ALA A 237 -10.01 -2.71 2.38
N SER A 238 -9.14 -2.25 1.49
CA SER A 238 -8.80 -0.84 1.30
C SER A 238 -9.23 -0.40 -0.09
N TYR A 239 -9.81 0.80 -0.18
CA TYR A 239 -10.34 1.37 -1.41
C TYR A 239 -9.98 2.84 -1.52
N TYR A 240 -9.77 3.33 -2.74
CA TYR A 240 -9.70 4.76 -2.98
C TYR A 240 -10.80 5.21 -3.94
N SER A 241 -11.16 6.49 -3.89
CA SER A 241 -12.10 7.12 -4.80
C SER A 241 -11.68 8.56 -5.08
N LEU A 242 -12.01 9.07 -6.27
CA LEU A 242 -11.81 10.48 -6.63
C LEU A 242 -13.03 11.34 -6.33
N ASP A 243 -14.20 10.73 -6.11
CA ASP A 243 -15.49 11.43 -6.02
C ASP A 243 -16.42 10.90 -4.90
N GLN A 244 -15.92 9.98 -4.07
CA GLN A 244 -16.63 9.29 -2.98
C GLN A 244 -17.76 8.35 -3.45
N LYS A 245 -17.94 8.17 -4.77
CA LYS A 245 -19.03 7.38 -5.36
C LYS A 245 -18.49 6.12 -6.02
N GLU A 246 -17.52 6.28 -6.91
CA GLU A 246 -16.88 5.14 -7.57
C GLU A 246 -15.62 4.76 -6.81
N TRP A 247 -15.56 3.52 -6.33
CA TRP A 247 -14.47 3.02 -5.49
C TRP A 247 -13.62 1.99 -6.24
N GLN A 248 -12.31 2.13 -6.11
CA GLN A 248 -11.33 1.21 -6.66
C GLN A 248 -10.78 0.36 -5.52
N MET A 249 -10.93 -0.96 -5.60
CA MET A 249 -10.29 -1.87 -4.64
C MET A 249 -8.77 -1.83 -4.82
N VAL A 250 -8.08 -1.56 -3.72
CA VAL A 250 -6.62 -1.48 -3.64
C VAL A 250 -6.07 -2.79 -3.09
N ARG A 251 -6.62 -3.26 -1.98
CA ARG A 251 -6.16 -4.48 -1.32
C ARG A 251 -7.31 -5.15 -0.60
N LEU A 252 -7.33 -6.48 -0.59
CA LEU A 252 -8.29 -7.30 0.15
C LEU A 252 -7.58 -8.51 0.74
N TYR A 253 -7.80 -8.78 2.02
CA TYR A 253 -7.21 -9.92 2.70
C TYR A 253 -8.02 -10.34 3.95
N LYS A 254 -7.65 -11.49 4.52
CA LYS A 254 -8.26 -11.98 5.76
C LYS A 254 -8.02 -11.00 6.90
N ASN A 255 -9.08 -10.62 7.62
CA ASN A 255 -8.94 -9.93 8.90
C ASN A 255 -8.44 -10.93 9.95
N TYR A 256 -7.19 -10.77 10.36
CA TYR A 256 -6.53 -11.58 11.40
C TYR A 256 -6.20 -10.77 12.65
N TYR A 257 -6.73 -9.54 12.75
CA TYR A 257 -6.47 -8.68 13.89
C TYR A 257 -7.23 -9.16 15.14
N PRO A 258 -6.74 -8.86 16.36
CA PRO A 258 -7.44 -9.20 17.61
C PRO A 258 -8.80 -8.50 17.71
N GLY A 259 -9.62 -8.91 18.69
CA GLY A 259 -10.97 -8.37 18.89
C GLY A 259 -11.02 -6.88 19.24
N LYS A 260 -9.90 -6.29 19.67
CA LYS A 260 -9.76 -4.84 19.86
C LYS A 260 -8.60 -4.34 19.03
N ILE A 261 -8.87 -3.31 18.24
CA ILE A 261 -7.87 -2.64 17.40
C ILE A 261 -8.03 -1.14 17.50
N TRP A 262 -7.01 -0.43 17.05
CA TRP A 262 -7.10 0.99 16.78
C TRP A 262 -7.21 1.22 15.28
N VAL A 263 -8.03 2.20 14.90
CA VAL A 263 -8.03 2.74 13.53
C VAL A 263 -7.81 4.25 13.60
N GLY A 264 -7.24 4.84 12.55
CA GLY A 264 -6.92 6.25 12.64
C GLY A 264 -6.29 6.87 11.41
N ILE A 265 -5.66 8.02 11.65
CA ILE A 265 -5.05 8.87 10.63
C ILE A 265 -3.62 9.27 11.02
N ALA A 266 -2.77 9.48 10.02
CA ALA A 266 -1.42 10.02 10.22
C ALA A 266 -0.98 10.84 9.00
N SER A 267 -0.14 11.85 9.23
CA SER A 267 0.67 12.47 8.17
C SER A 267 2.10 11.95 8.33
N GLN A 268 2.76 11.56 7.24
CA GLN A 268 4.15 11.07 7.27
C GLN A 268 5.09 11.97 6.47
N CYS A 269 6.35 12.04 6.90
CA CYS A 269 7.45 12.73 6.22
C CYS A 269 8.77 11.97 6.45
N PRO A 270 9.04 10.88 5.72
CA PRO A 270 10.17 10.01 6.02
C PRO A 270 11.54 10.60 5.68
N GLN A 271 11.64 11.48 4.67
CA GLN A 271 12.92 11.94 4.14
C GLN A 271 13.33 13.34 4.62
N LYS A 272 12.75 14.40 4.06
CA LYS A 272 13.19 15.78 4.28
C LYS A 272 12.01 16.74 4.45
N GLY A 273 12.22 17.76 5.27
CA GLY A 273 11.29 18.87 5.42
C GLY A 273 10.11 18.56 6.36
N GLU A 274 8.90 18.82 5.89
CA GLU A 274 7.66 18.56 6.61
C GLU A 274 6.55 18.14 5.65
N CYS A 275 5.54 17.45 6.18
CA CYS A 275 4.29 17.14 5.51
C CYS A 275 3.13 17.59 6.39
N THR A 276 2.41 18.62 5.95
CA THR A 276 1.16 19.03 6.58
C THR A 276 0.01 18.53 5.72
N SER A 277 -0.66 17.49 6.20
CA SER A 277 -1.77 16.84 5.49
C SER A 277 -3.11 17.33 6.04
N LEU A 278 -4.08 17.51 5.16
CA LEU A 278 -5.45 17.85 5.53
C LEU A 278 -6.34 16.59 5.45
N PHE A 279 -7.07 16.34 6.54
CA PHE A 279 -8.09 15.30 6.63
C PHE A 279 -9.46 15.95 6.76
N GLU A 280 -10.34 15.65 5.82
CA GLU A 280 -11.72 16.13 5.78
C GLU A 280 -12.68 14.94 5.71
N GLU A 281 -13.96 15.16 6.07
CA GLU A 281 -15.01 14.14 5.93
C GLU A 281 -14.64 12.78 6.56
N VAL A 282 -13.92 12.81 7.68
CA VAL A 282 -13.52 11.59 8.39
C VAL A 282 -14.77 10.98 9.04
N SER A 283 -15.03 9.71 8.74
CA SER A 283 -16.18 8.98 9.26
C SER A 283 -15.78 7.57 9.67
N LEU A 284 -16.25 7.14 10.84
CA LEU A 284 -16.18 5.76 11.30
C LEU A 284 -17.59 5.23 11.55
N GLN A 285 -17.98 4.20 10.81
CA GLN A 285 -19.30 3.58 10.90
C GLN A 285 -19.19 2.12 11.33
N GLN A 286 -20.16 1.62 12.09
CA GLN A 286 -20.26 0.20 12.50
C GLN A 286 -20.95 -0.66 11.42
N THR A 287 -20.52 -0.51 10.18
CA THR A 287 -21.03 -1.22 9.01
C THR A 287 -19.88 -1.54 8.09
N ALA A 288 -20.00 -2.61 7.32
CA ALA A 288 -19.07 -2.96 6.24
C ALA A 288 -19.70 -2.60 4.89
N VAL A 289 -18.86 -2.51 3.86
CA VAL A 289 -19.33 -2.55 2.47
C VAL A 289 -20.08 -3.87 2.23
N SER A 290 -21.15 -3.79 1.44
CA SER A 290 -21.98 -4.92 1.06
C SER A 290 -21.36 -5.72 -0.10
N ASP A 291 -20.69 -5.05 -1.03
CA ASP A 291 -19.90 -5.67 -2.09
C ASP A 291 -18.43 -5.28 -1.95
N PHE A 292 -17.61 -6.22 -1.48
CA PHE A 292 -16.18 -6.00 -1.35
C PHE A 292 -15.50 -5.73 -2.71
N ARG A 293 -16.00 -6.25 -3.83
CA ARG A 293 -15.37 -6.00 -5.14
C ARG A 293 -15.58 -4.56 -5.60
N MET A 294 -16.75 -4.00 -5.31
CA MET A 294 -17.14 -2.65 -5.73
C MET A 294 -16.86 -1.57 -4.69
N GLY A 295 -16.69 -1.94 -3.41
CA GLY A 295 -16.48 -0.98 -2.32
C GLY A 295 -17.75 -0.23 -1.90
N GLU A 296 -18.92 -0.80 -2.20
CA GLU A 296 -20.28 -0.26 -1.97
C GLU A 296 -20.93 -0.84 -0.72
#